data_AF-A0A4D7CXB1-F1
#
_entry.id   AF-A0A4D7CXB1-F1
#
_cell.length_a   1.000
_cell.length_b   1.000
_cell.length_c   1.000
_cell.angle_alpha   90.00
_cell.angle_beta   90.00
_cell.angle_gamma   90.00
#
_symmetry.space_group_name_H-M   'P 1'
#
loop_
_entity.id
_entity.type
_entity.pdbx_description
1 polymer ?
#
loop_
_entity_poly.entity_id
_entity_poly.type
_entity_poly.pdbx_seq_one_letter_code
_entity_poly.pdbx_strand_id
1 'polypeptide(L)' 'MDNTILIGAIIMGVGLIIQAVTARWSWKLGGYYKSSNKPLSFFGWCLIIVGVIIVVLKAKANGQLD' A
#
# COMPACT_ATOMS: atom_id res chain seq x y z
N MET A 1 -11.51 -15.22 9.10
CA MET A 1 -10.88 -14.38 8.06
C MET A 1 -10.06 -15.28 7.18
N ASP A 2 -10.13 -15.10 5.87
CA ASP A 2 -9.30 -15.85 4.94
C ASP A 2 -7.82 -15.48 5.15
N ASN A 3 -6.98 -16.47 5.45
CA ASN A 3 -5.55 -16.24 5.73
C ASN A 3 -4.86 -15.50 4.58
N THR A 4 -5.31 -15.71 3.33
CA THR A 4 -4.75 -15.03 2.16
C THR A 4 -5.12 -13.54 2.13
N ILE A 5 -6.35 -13.18 2.51
CA ILE A 5 -6.78 -11.77 2.61
C ILE A 5 -6.03 -11.08 3.76
N LEU A 6 -5.83 -11.77 4.88
CA LEU A 6 -5.05 -11.25 6.00
C LEU A 6 -3.60 -10.97 5.61
N ILE A 7 -2.95 -11.88 4.86
CA ILE A 7 -1.59 -11.67 4.33
C ILE A 7 -1.55 -10.47 3.40
N GLY A 8 -2.51 -10.34 2.48
CA GLY A 8 -2.61 -9.18 1.59
C GLY A 8 -2.76 -7.85 2.34
N ALA A 9 -3.58 -7.84 3.40
CA ALA A 9 -3.77 -6.67 4.26
C ALA A 9 -2.49 -6.31 5.04
N ILE A 10 -1.74 -7.30 5.54
CA ILE A 10 -0.44 -7.07 6.21
C ILE A 10 0.57 -6.47 5.24
N ILE A 11 0.69 -7.01 4.02
CA ILE A 11 1.61 -6.52 2.99
C ILE A 11 1.27 -5.06 2.63
N MET A 12 -0.02 -4.76 2.44
CA MET A 12 -0.49 -3.40 2.20
C MET A 12 -0.17 -2.47 3.37
N GLY A 13 -0.38 -2.92 4.62
CA GLY A 13 -0.05 -2.16 5.82
C GLY A 13 1.43 -1.80 5.91
N VAL A 14 2.34 -2.74 5.60
CA VAL A 14 3.78 -2.47 5.55
C VAL A 14 4.12 -1.42 4.49
N GLY A 15 3.54 -1.53 3.30
CA GLY A 15 3.73 -0.54 2.23
C GLY A 15 3.23 0.86 2.61
N LEU A 16 2.11 0.95 3.33
CA LEU A 16 1.59 2.20 3.88
C LEU A 16 2.49 2.80 4.97
N ILE A 17 3.06 1.98 5.85
CA ILE A 17 4.00 2.45 6.88
C ILE A 17 5.26 3.02 6.23
N ILE A 18 5.82 2.34 5.23
CA ILE A 18 6.97 2.83 4.48
C ILE A 18 6.64 4.18 3.82
N GLN A 19 5.44 4.32 3.27
CA GLN A 19 4.98 5.57 2.69
C GLN A 19 4.79 6.67 3.74
N ALA A 20 4.23 6.36 4.91
CA ALA A 20 4.06 7.31 6.00
C ALA A 20 5.40 7.82 6.54
N VAL A 21 6.41 6.94 6.66
CA VAL A 21 7.75 7.30 7.14
C VAL A 21 8.54 8.08 6.06
N THR A 22 8.37 7.72 4.79
CA THR A 22 9.06 8.42 3.68
C THR A 22 8.37 9.70 3.25
N ALA A 23 7.10 9.90 3.63
CA ALA A 23 6.35 11.12 3.40
C ALA A 23 6.89 12.24 4.27
N ARG A 24 7.60 13.18 3.65
CA ARG A 24 7.89 14.47 4.28
C ARG A 24 6.64 15.34 4.16
N TRP A 25 6.07 15.70 5.31
CA TRP A 25 4.96 16.64 5.38
C TRP A 25 5.43 17.99 4.84
N SER A 26 4.89 18.42 3.71
CA SER A 26 5.10 19.76 3.17
C SER A 26 3.89 20.62 3.50
N TRP A 27 4.09 21.70 4.25
CA TRP A 27 3.04 22.66 4.63
C TRP A 27 2.63 23.60 3.49
N LYS A 28 3.10 23.38 2.26
CA LYS A 28 2.65 24.17 1.10
C LYS A 28 1.27 23.67 0.67
N LEU A 29 0.33 24.60 0.51
CA LEU A 29 -1.04 24.41 -0.01
C LEU A 29 -1.12 23.78 -1.42
N GLY A 30 0.02 23.51 -2.06
CA GLY A 30 0.19 22.71 -3.29
C GLY A 30 1.54 21.99 -3.32
N GLY A 31 2.07 21.63 -2.15
CA GLY A 31 3.42 21.10 -1.98
C GLY A 31 3.50 19.64 -2.36
N TYR A 32 3.96 19.37 -3.59
CA TYR A 32 4.33 18.06 -4.10
C TYR A 32 4.87 17.15 -2.99
N TYR A 33 4.24 15.99 -2.81
CA TYR A 33 4.74 14.87 -2.02
C TYR A 33 6.21 14.64 -2.36
N LYS A 34 7.12 15.19 -1.56
CA LYS A 34 8.55 15.05 -1.76
C LYS A 34 8.98 13.91 -0.86
N SER A 35 8.93 12.69 -1.38
CA SER A 35 9.49 11.55 -0.65
C SER A 35 10.95 11.87 -0.32
N SER A 36 11.31 11.77 0.97
CA SER A 36 12.70 11.98 1.40
C SER A 36 13.62 10.95 0.72
N ASN A 37 13.11 9.73 0.49
CA ASN A 37 13.80 8.61 -0.13
C ASN A 37 12.97 8.04 -1.28
N LYS A 38 13.10 8.63 -2.48
CA LYS A 38 12.45 8.16 -3.71
C LYS A 38 12.48 6.63 -3.92
N PRO A 39 13.61 5.92 -3.76
CA PRO A 39 13.63 4.46 -3.97
C PRO A 39 12.83 3.70 -2.91
N LEU A 40 12.83 4.18 -1.66
CA LEU A 40 12.09 3.53 -0.58
C LEU A 40 10.58 3.75 -0.72
N SER A 41 10.17 4.94 -1.18
CA SER A 41 8.78 5.24 -1.53
C SER A 41 8.28 4.43 -2.72
N PHE A 42 9.12 4.21 -3.74
CA PHE A 42 8.81 3.30 -4.85
C PHE A 42 8.57 1.87 -4.35
N PHE A 43 9.44 1.35 -3.48
CA PHE A 43 9.24 0.05 -2.84
C PHE A 43 7.94 -0.01 -2.02
N GLY A 44 7.61 1.05 -1.28
CA GLY A 44 6.35 1.16 -0.54
C GLY A 44 5.12 1.08 -1.45
N TRP A 45 5.14 1.79 -2.58
CA TRP A 45 4.10 1.69 -3.60
C TRP A 45 3.98 0.28 -4.19
N CYS A 46 5.11 -0.38 -4.50
CA CYS A 46 5.09 -1.76 -4.99
C CYS A 46 4.42 -2.72 -3.99
N LEU A 47 4.73 -2.58 -2.69
CA LEU A 47 4.12 -3.41 -1.65
C LEU A 47 2.61 -3.16 -1.53
N ILE A 48 2.17 -1.90 -1.60
CA ILE A 48 0.73 -1.56 -1.61
C ILE A 48 0.03 -2.22 -2.81
N ILE A 49 0.58 -2.08 -4.02
CA ILE A 49 0.01 -2.66 -5.23
C ILE A 49 -0.10 -4.19 -5.12
N VAL A 50 0.96 -4.87 -4.66
CA VAL A 50 0.96 -6.32 -4.47
C VAL A 50 -0.09 -6.75 -3.43
N GLY A 51 -0.15 -6.06 -2.28
CA GLY A 51 -1.14 -6.35 -1.23
C GLY A 51 -2.58 -6.20 -1.73
N VAL A 52 -2.86 -5.12 -2.49
CA VAL A 52 -4.18 -4.89 -3.10
C VAL A 52 -4.52 -5.98 -4.12
N ILE A 53 -3.60 -6.36 -5.00
CA ILE A 53 -3.83 -7.43 -5.99
C ILE A 53 -4.22 -8.74 -5.29
N ILE A 54 -3.51 -9.12 -4.22
CA ILE A 54 -3.80 -10.35 -3.46
C ILE A 54 -5.21 -10.29 -2.86
N VAL A 55 -5.58 -9.17 -2.23
CA VAL A 55 -6.91 -8.99 -1.63
C VAL A 55 -7.99 -9.04 -2.69
N VAL A 56 -7.83 -8.33 -3.81
CA VAL A 56 -8.82 -8.25 -4.89
C VAL A 56 -9.01 -9.59 -5.58
N LEU A 57 -7.93 -10.29 -5.94
CA LEU A 57 -8.01 -11.61 -6.57
C LEU A 57 -8.69 -12.62 -5.65
N LYS A 58 -8.35 -12.60 -4.36
CA LYS A 58 -8.95 -13.52 -3.40
C LYS A 58 -10.41 -13.18 -3.10
N ALA A 59 -10.76 -11.91 -3.01
CA ALA A 59 -12.14 -11.47 -2.82
C ALA A 59 -13.01 -11.79 -4.05
N LYS A 60 -12.48 -11.68 -5.27
CA LYS A 60 -13.14 -12.19 -6.49
C LYS A 60 -13.33 -13.70 -6.45
N ALA A 61 -12.29 -14.46 -6.09
CA ALA A 61 -12.38 -15.92 -5.98
C ALA A 61 -13.38 -16.38 -4.90
N ASN A 62 -13.57 -15.58 -3.86
CA ASN A 62 -14.55 -15.83 -2.80
C ASN A 62 -15.96 -15.31 -3.15
N GLY A 63 -16.20 -14.77 -4.35
CA GLY A 63 -17.50 -14.25 -4.78
C GLY A 63 -17.95 -12.99 -4.04
N GLN A 64 -17.04 -12.27 -3.38
CA GLN A 64 -17.35 -11.06 -2.60
C GLN A 64 -17.29 -9.77 -3.44
N LEU A 65 -16.80 -9.87 -4.67
CA LEU A 65 -16.62 -8.78 -5.63
C LEU A 65 -17.41 -9.03 -6.94
N ASP A 66 -18.47 -9.83 -6.86
CA ASP A 66 -19.45 -10.05 -7.93
C ASP A 66 -20.69 -9.17 -7.73
#